data_AF-A0A269PHH1-F1
#
_entry.id   AF-A0A269PHH1-F1
#
_cell.length_a   1.000
_cell.length_b   1.000
_cell.length_c   1.000
_cell.angle_alpha   90.00
_cell.angle_beta   90.00
_cell.angle_gamma   90.00
#
_symmetry.space_group_name_H-M   'P 1'
#
loop_
_entity.id
_entity.type
_entity.pdbx_description
1 polymer ?
#
loop_
_entity_poly.entity_id
_entity_poly.type
_entity_poly.pdbx_seq_one_letter_code
_entity_poly.pdbx_strand_id
1 'polypeptide(L)'
;MNKLIKKIKTLQNIANINQDSHKQNVIDISMGRTDSCARLDDAEMHILIECYQKMAPNNQGGKAGLPPQLKMIYSLWEQLHKENLVNTDSKQACDTFCEKYLEGKTLAQSARQWHSIIEVLKAWLKRADKKQAADV
;
A
#
# COMPACT_ATOMS: atom_id res chain seq x y z
N MET A 1 -22.39 7.85 -17.17
CA MET A 1 -21.46 6.69 -17.16
C MET A 1 -21.60 5.95 -15.83
N ASN A 2 -21.95 4.65 -15.87
CA ASN A 2 -22.22 3.82 -14.69
C ASN A 2 -21.02 3.79 -13.73
N LYS A 3 -21.28 3.88 -12.42
CA LYS A 3 -20.26 3.87 -11.35
C LYS A 3 -19.40 2.59 -11.39
N LEU A 4 -20.00 1.43 -11.70
CA LEU A 4 -19.29 0.15 -11.79
C LEU A 4 -18.34 0.11 -12.98
N ILE A 5 -18.78 0.59 -14.15
CA ILE A 5 -17.93 0.67 -15.36
C ILE A 5 -16.72 1.57 -15.13
N LYS A 6 -16.88 2.71 -14.43
CA LYS A 6 -15.74 3.57 -14.05
C LYS A 6 -14.74 2.80 -13.18
N LYS A 7 -15.23 2.07 -12.18
CA LYS A 7 -14.40 1.27 -11.27
C LYS A 7 -13.65 0.15 -12.00
N ILE A 8 -14.31 -0.54 -12.94
CA ILE A 8 -13.68 -1.56 -13.79
C ILE A 8 -12.54 -0.95 -14.60
N LYS A 9 -12.74 0.21 -15.25
CA LYS A 9 -11.68 0.91 -16.01
C LYS A 9 -10.50 1.31 -15.14
N THR A 10 -10.76 1.84 -13.96
CA THR A 10 -9.69 2.18 -13.00
C THR A 10 -8.89 0.95 -12.61
N LEU A 11 -9.56 -0.16 -12.29
CA LEU A 11 -8.89 -1.40 -11.90
C LEU A 11 -8.14 -2.06 -13.06
N GLN A 12 -8.70 -2.02 -14.27
CA GLN A 12 -8.02 -2.47 -15.49
C GLN A 12 -6.67 -1.75 -15.66
N ASN A 13 -6.67 -0.42 -15.52
CA ASN A 13 -5.44 0.37 -15.62
C ASN A 13 -4.46 0.03 -14.50
N ILE A 14 -4.92 -0.09 -13.24
CA ILE A 14 -4.07 -0.45 -12.11
C ILE A 14 -3.45 -1.85 -12.30
N ALA A 15 -4.23 -2.80 -12.80
CA ALA A 15 -3.80 -4.16 -13.08
C ALA A 15 -3.00 -4.32 -14.37
N ASN A 16 -2.75 -3.23 -15.09
CA ASN A 16 -2.06 -3.23 -16.38
C ASN A 16 -2.66 -4.24 -17.38
N ILE A 17 -3.98 -4.40 -17.35
CA ILE A 17 -4.71 -5.33 -18.23
C ILE A 17 -4.96 -4.62 -19.56
N ASN A 18 -4.33 -5.13 -20.61
CA ASN A 18 -4.53 -4.61 -21.97
C ASN A 18 -5.95 -4.86 -22.48
N GLN A 19 -6.33 -4.20 -23.57
CA GLN A 19 -7.70 -4.20 -24.05
C GLN A 19 -8.19 -5.58 -24.54
N ASP A 20 -7.31 -6.41 -25.12
CA ASP A 20 -7.68 -7.74 -25.59
C ASP A 20 -7.91 -8.70 -24.42
N SER A 21 -7.05 -8.65 -23.41
CA SER A 21 -7.22 -9.41 -22.17
C SER A 21 -8.48 -8.96 -21.43
N HIS A 22 -8.77 -7.65 -21.45
CA HIS A 22 -10.00 -7.12 -20.87
C HIS A 22 -11.25 -7.68 -21.56
N LYS A 23 -11.28 -7.71 -22.90
CA LYS A 23 -12.39 -8.31 -23.66
C LYS A 23 -12.55 -9.79 -23.35
N GLN A 24 -11.44 -10.54 -23.29
CA GLN A 24 -11.50 -11.97 -22.95
C GLN A 24 -12.07 -12.20 -21.55
N ASN A 25 -11.65 -11.43 -20.55
CA ASN A 25 -12.20 -11.53 -19.19
C ASN A 25 -13.70 -11.22 -19.14
N VAL A 26 -14.19 -10.31 -19.98
CA VAL A 26 -15.62 -9.99 -20.09
C VAL A 26 -16.39 -11.12 -20.78
N ILE A 27 -15.82 -11.74 -21.82
CA ILE A 27 -16.36 -12.93 -22.48
C ILE A 27 -16.47 -14.07 -21.47
N ASP A 28 -15.41 -14.34 -20.72
CA ASP A 28 -15.36 -15.44 -19.76
C ASP A 28 -16.40 -15.28 -18.65
N ILE A 29 -16.54 -14.07 -18.09
CA ILE A 29 -17.51 -13.78 -17.02
C ILE A 29 -18.95 -13.80 -17.54
N SER A 30 -19.18 -13.33 -18.76
CA SER A 30 -20.52 -13.35 -19.38
C SER A 30 -20.88 -14.70 -20.00
N MET A 31 -20.05 -15.73 -19.81
CA MET A 31 -20.20 -17.06 -20.43
C MET A 31 -20.35 -16.98 -21.95
N GLY A 32 -19.61 -16.08 -22.60
CA GLY A 32 -19.59 -15.91 -24.05
C GLY A 32 -20.63 -14.95 -24.61
N ARG A 33 -21.48 -14.33 -23.77
CA ARG A 33 -22.59 -13.48 -24.23
C ARG A 33 -22.15 -12.12 -24.77
N THR A 34 -21.06 -11.54 -24.26
CA THR A 34 -20.60 -10.20 -24.64
C THR A 34 -19.11 -10.02 -24.39
N ASP A 35 -18.46 -9.13 -25.14
CA ASP A 35 -17.09 -8.64 -24.92
C ASP A 35 -17.06 -7.23 -24.30
N SER A 36 -18.23 -6.64 -24.07
CA SER A 36 -18.40 -5.28 -23.54
C SER A 36 -18.95 -5.27 -22.11
N CYS A 37 -18.22 -4.62 -21.21
CA CYS A 37 -18.63 -4.38 -19.82
C CYS A 37 -19.97 -3.67 -19.69
N ALA A 38 -20.40 -2.91 -20.70
CA ALA A 38 -21.67 -2.19 -20.66
C ALA A 38 -22.90 -3.10 -20.79
N ARG A 39 -22.69 -4.36 -21.20
CA ARG A 39 -23.74 -5.38 -21.38
C ARG A 39 -23.71 -6.47 -20.30
N LEU A 40 -22.80 -6.34 -19.34
CA LEU A 40 -22.79 -7.16 -18.13
C LEU A 40 -23.91 -6.69 -17.19
N ASP A 41 -24.47 -7.63 -16.42
CA ASP A 41 -25.29 -7.29 -15.26
C ASP A 41 -24.43 -6.89 -14.06
N ASP A 42 -25.07 -6.37 -13.01
CA ASP A 42 -24.35 -5.88 -11.83
C ASP A 42 -23.54 -7.00 -11.14
N ALA A 43 -24.04 -8.24 -11.10
CA ALA A 43 -23.35 -9.36 -10.47
C ALA A 43 -22.08 -9.73 -11.25
N GLU A 44 -22.18 -9.84 -12.58
CA GLU A 44 -21.06 -10.05 -13.49
C GLU A 44 -20.03 -8.93 -13.39
N MET A 45 -20.47 -7.66 -13.33
CA MET A 45 -19.57 -6.52 -13.11
C MET A 45 -18.82 -6.62 -11.78
N HIS A 46 -19.48 -7.09 -10.72
CA HIS A 46 -18.85 -7.30 -9.42
C HIS A 46 -17.80 -8.42 -9.45
N ILE A 47 -18.07 -9.53 -10.15
CA ILE A 47 -17.10 -10.62 -10.36
C ILE A 47 -15.88 -10.09 -11.13
N LEU A 48 -16.09 -9.31 -12.18
CA LEU A 48 -15.00 -8.72 -12.97
C LEU A 48 -14.14 -7.76 -12.13
N ILE A 49 -14.78 -6.96 -11.27
CA ILE A 49 -14.10 -6.09 -10.31
C ILE A 49 -13.23 -6.90 -9.34
N GLU A 50 -13.72 -8.03 -8.82
CA GLU A 50 -12.95 -8.87 -7.91
C GLU A 50 -11.75 -9.52 -8.64
N CYS A 51 -11.96 -9.98 -9.87
CA CYS A 51 -10.91 -10.51 -10.72
C CYS A 51 -9.78 -9.49 -10.93
N TYR A 52 -10.12 -8.26 -11.34
CA TYR A 52 -9.12 -7.20 -11.57
C TYR A 52 -8.50 -6.69 -10.29
N GLN A 53 -9.22 -6.73 -9.17
CA GLN A 53 -8.61 -6.54 -7.88
C GLN A 53 -7.53 -7.60 -7.70
N LYS A 54 -7.82 -8.90 -7.71
CA LYS A 54 -6.82 -9.97 -7.52
C LYS A 54 -5.60 -9.88 -8.45
N MET A 55 -5.80 -9.44 -9.69
CA MET A 55 -4.74 -9.28 -10.70
C MET A 55 -3.94 -7.98 -10.57
N ALA A 56 -4.45 -6.98 -9.85
CA ALA A 56 -3.70 -5.75 -9.66
C ALA A 56 -2.38 -6.06 -8.93
N PRO A 57 -1.23 -5.48 -9.37
CA PRO A 57 0.04 -5.62 -8.67
C PRO A 57 -0.05 -5.13 -7.23
N ASN A 58 -0.95 -4.17 -6.99
CA ASN A 58 -1.28 -3.69 -5.67
C ASN A 58 -2.23 -4.61 -4.89
N ASN A 59 -2.73 -5.74 -5.38
CA ASN A 59 -3.61 -6.62 -4.57
C ASN A 59 -2.90 -7.86 -4.04
N GLN A 60 -1.59 -7.95 -4.27
CA GLN A 60 -0.66 -8.57 -3.32
C GLN A 60 -0.27 -7.60 -2.17
N GLY A 61 -0.80 -6.35 -2.13
CA GLY A 61 -0.40 -5.35 -1.14
C GLY A 61 -1.35 -4.16 -0.88
N GLY A 62 -2.66 -4.26 -1.16
CA GLY A 62 -3.48 -3.07 -1.37
C GLY A 62 -4.97 -3.34 -1.27
N LYS A 63 -5.32 -4.06 -0.21
CA LYS A 63 -6.47 -3.75 0.66
C LYS A 63 -6.38 -4.41 2.04
N ALA A 64 -5.22 -4.92 2.45
CA ALA A 64 -4.75 -4.68 3.80
C ALA A 64 -4.00 -3.35 3.72
N GLY A 65 -4.63 -2.24 4.11
CA GLY A 65 -3.85 -1.04 4.37
C GLY A 65 -2.69 -1.45 5.27
N LEU A 66 -1.47 -0.99 4.97
CA LEU A 66 -0.32 -1.17 5.85
C LEU A 66 -0.82 -1.09 7.30
N PRO A 67 -0.57 -2.12 8.13
CA PRO A 67 -0.98 -2.13 9.52
C PRO A 67 -0.75 -0.74 10.12
N PRO A 68 -1.72 -0.20 10.90
CA PRO A 68 -1.64 1.19 11.37
C PRO A 68 -0.29 1.49 12.06
N GLN A 69 0.31 0.48 12.69
CA GLN A 69 1.66 0.55 13.26
C GLN A 69 2.76 0.73 12.21
N LEU A 70 2.74 0.00 11.10
CA LEU A 70 3.71 0.19 10.02
C LEU A 70 3.56 1.56 9.36
N LYS A 71 2.32 2.03 9.17
CA LYS A 71 2.08 3.41 8.71
C LYS A 71 2.69 4.44 9.66
N MET A 72 2.54 4.21 10.96
CA MET A 72 3.12 5.07 11.99
C MET A 72 4.65 5.06 11.95
N ILE A 73 5.27 3.89 11.78
CA ILE A 73 6.74 3.76 11.68
C ILE A 73 7.27 4.58 10.51
N TYR A 74 6.68 4.43 9.32
CA TYR A 74 7.10 5.22 8.15
C TYR A 74 6.83 6.72 8.32
N SER A 75 5.69 7.10 8.90
CA SER A 75 5.39 8.51 9.17
C SER A 75 6.37 9.15 10.16
N LEU A 76 6.80 8.41 11.19
CA LEU A 76 7.79 8.88 12.15
C LEU A 76 9.17 8.99 11.51
N TRP A 77 9.51 8.10 10.58
CA TRP A 77 10.76 8.18 9.82
C TRP A 77 10.82 9.43 8.94
N GLU A 78 9.74 9.74 8.23
CA GLU A 78 9.60 10.98 7.46
C GLU A 78 9.78 12.22 8.35
N GLN A 79 9.19 12.22 9.56
CA GLN A 79 9.37 13.30 10.53
C GLN A 79 10.83 13.44 10.98
N LEU A 80 11.52 12.33 11.25
CA LEU A 80 12.95 12.36 11.59
C LEU A 80 13.78 12.98 10.47
N HIS A 81 13.43 12.73 9.21
CA HIS A 81 14.11 13.34 8.07
C HIS A 81 13.86 14.84 7.99
N LYS A 82 12.62 15.29 8.23
CA LYS A 82 12.28 16.73 8.29
C LYS A 82 13.07 17.46 9.37
N GLU A 83 13.30 16.81 10.51
CA GLU A 83 14.16 17.31 11.60
C GLU A 83 15.66 17.11 11.34
N ASN A 84 16.07 16.71 10.12
CA ASN A 84 17.45 16.39 9.74
C ASN A 84 18.16 15.36 10.65
N LEU A 85 17.39 14.49 11.33
CA LEU A 85 17.93 13.43 12.18
C LEU A 85 18.31 12.16 11.41
N VAL A 86 17.75 11.98 10.22
CA VAL A 86 18.12 10.91 9.29
C VAL A 86 18.37 11.51 7.91
N ASN A 87 19.36 10.98 7.20
CA ASN A 87 19.81 11.53 5.91
C ASN A 87 18.93 11.14 4.71
N THR A 88 18.00 10.19 4.87
CA THR A 88 17.26 9.63 3.74
C THR A 88 15.82 9.33 4.11
N ASP A 89 14.90 10.09 3.52
CA ASP A 89 13.47 9.81 3.52
C ASP A 89 13.11 8.77 2.46
N SER A 90 13.46 7.51 2.75
CA SER A 90 13.08 6.38 1.91
C SER A 90 12.57 5.24 2.76
N LYS A 91 11.51 4.59 2.27
CA LYS A 91 10.97 3.35 2.86
C LYS A 91 12.07 2.30 3.04
N GLN A 92 12.98 2.18 2.07
CA GLN A 92 14.08 1.22 2.13
C GLN A 92 15.08 1.55 3.24
N ALA A 93 15.34 2.85 3.50
CA ALA A 93 16.21 3.27 4.60
C ALA A 93 15.57 2.97 5.96
N CYS A 94 14.27 3.20 6.09
CA CYS A 94 13.49 2.85 7.27
C CYS A 94 13.47 1.33 7.51
N ASP A 95 13.23 0.53 6.46
CA ASP A 95 13.22 -0.94 6.54
C ASP A 95 14.60 -1.46 6.96
N THR A 96 15.69 -0.93 6.39
CA THR A 96 17.08 -1.30 6.74
C THR A 96 17.41 -0.97 8.20
N PHE A 97 16.97 0.19 8.70
CA PHE A 97 17.12 0.55 10.11
C PHE A 97 16.36 -0.43 11.00
N CYS A 98 15.11 -0.73 10.66
CA CYS A 98 14.29 -1.66 11.41
C CYS A 98 14.90 -3.07 11.40
N GLU A 99 15.39 -3.57 10.27
CA GLU A 99 16.07 -4.86 10.19
C GLU A 99 17.30 -4.92 11.09
N LYS A 100 18.12 -3.87 11.13
CA LYS A 100 19.26 -3.79 12.07
C LYS A 100 18.80 -3.80 13.52
N TYR A 101 17.72 -3.09 13.84
CA TYR A 101 17.16 -3.06 15.18
C TYR A 101 16.53 -4.40 15.60
N LEU A 102 16.02 -5.17 14.63
CA LEU A 102 15.35 -6.45 14.81
C LEU A 102 16.27 -7.66 14.58
N GLU A 103 17.58 -7.46 14.65
CA GLU A 103 18.60 -8.52 14.51
C GLU A 103 18.49 -9.31 13.19
N GLY A 104 18.22 -8.60 12.09
CA GLY A 104 18.12 -9.17 10.74
C GLY A 104 16.72 -9.68 10.36
N LYS A 105 15.71 -9.49 11.22
CA LYS A 105 14.31 -9.81 10.89
C LYS A 105 13.61 -8.64 10.21
N THR A 106 12.84 -8.93 9.18
CA THR A 106 12.05 -7.91 8.49
C THR A 106 10.92 -7.37 9.37
N LEU A 107 10.47 -6.14 9.10
CA LEU A 107 9.31 -5.55 9.77
C LEU A 107 8.06 -6.44 9.66
N ALA A 108 7.87 -7.13 8.53
CA ALA A 108 6.75 -8.05 8.35
C ALA A 108 6.82 -9.26 9.30
N GLN A 109 8.03 -9.75 9.61
CA GLN A 109 8.25 -10.89 10.50
C GLN A 109 8.19 -10.53 11.99
N SER A 110 8.34 -9.24 12.32
CA SER A 110 8.44 -8.75 13.70
C SER A 110 7.26 -7.91 14.14
N ALA A 111 6.04 -8.31 13.77
CA ALA A 111 4.81 -7.58 14.08
C ALA A 111 4.62 -7.27 15.59
N ARG A 112 5.09 -8.17 16.47
CA ARG A 112 5.04 -7.99 17.93
C ARG A 112 5.95 -6.87 18.43
N GLN A 113 6.99 -6.52 17.68
CA GLN A 113 8.00 -5.53 18.06
C GLN A 113 7.72 -4.13 17.48
N TRP A 114 6.69 -3.98 16.64
CA TRP A 114 6.32 -2.68 16.06
C TRP A 114 6.11 -1.59 17.11
N HIS A 115 5.50 -1.93 18.25
CA HIS A 115 5.28 -0.96 19.32
C HIS A 115 6.59 -0.42 19.90
N SER A 116 7.57 -1.29 20.14
CA SER A 116 8.90 -0.87 20.61
C SER A 116 9.62 0.01 19.61
N ILE A 117 9.55 -0.30 18.31
CA ILE A 117 10.16 0.53 17.25
C ILE A 117 9.52 1.92 17.24
N ILE A 118 8.19 2.01 17.32
CA ILE A 118 7.46 3.29 17.36
C ILE A 118 7.94 4.14 18.55
N GLU A 119 8.06 3.54 19.74
CA GLU A 119 8.52 4.28 20.93
C GLU A 119 9.97 4.75 20.81
N VAL A 120 10.85 3.95 20.18
CA VAL A 120 12.23 4.38 19.87
C VAL A 120 12.25 5.58 18.93
N LEU A 121 11.49 5.53 17.84
CA LEU A 121 11.42 6.64 16.87
C LEU A 121 10.83 7.91 17.51
N LYS A 122 9.79 7.79 18.33
CA LYS A 122 9.24 8.93 19.11
C LYS A 122 10.25 9.49 20.10
N ALA A 123 10.98 8.64 20.82
CA ALA A 123 11.99 9.09 21.77
C ALA A 123 13.12 9.83 21.05
N TRP A 124 13.48 9.40 19.84
CA TRP A 124 14.45 10.09 19.01
C TRP A 124 13.96 11.48 18.59
N LEU A 125 12.72 11.60 18.09
CA LEU A 125 12.11 12.90 17.78
C LEU A 125 12.08 13.83 19.01
N LYS A 126 11.67 13.32 20.17
CA LYS A 126 11.67 14.11 21.43
C LYS A 126 13.06 14.58 21.85
N ARG A 127 14.13 13.84 21.52
CA ARG A 127 15.51 14.28 21.79
C ARG A 127 15.93 15.42 20.87
N ALA A 128 15.48 15.43 19.61
CA ALA A 128 15.70 16.57 18.71
C ALA A 128 15.02 17.83 19.24
N ASP A 129 13.74 17.72 19.60
CA ASP A 129 12.94 18.83 20.11
C ASP A 129 13.57 19.47 21.35
N LYS A 130 14.01 18.63 22.31
CA LYS A 130 14.74 19.10 23.50
C LYS A 130 16.11 19.72 23.20
N LYS A 131 16.78 19.27 22.13
CA LYS A 131 18.09 19.81 21.74
C LYS A 131 17.94 21.16 21.04
N GLN A 132 16.89 21.35 20.24
CA GLN A 132 16.54 22.66 19.67
C GLN A 132 16.09 23.65 20.76
N ALA A 133 15.33 23.18 21.77
CA ALA A 133 14.88 24.04 22.88
C ALA A 133 15.98 24.45 23.88
N ALA A 134 17.14 23.79 23.87
CA ALA A 134 18.28 24.10 24.75
C ALA A 134 19.34 24.99 24.08
N ASP A 135 19.20 25.26 22.77
CA ASP A 135 20.09 26.10 21.96
C ASP A 135 19.47 27.50 21.69
N VAL A 136 18.39 27.84 22.41
CA VAL A 136 17.73 29.17 22.45
C VAL A 136 17.93 29.76 23.83
#